data_AF-A0A2P5K1P0-F1
#
_entry.id   AF-A0A2P5K1P0-F1
#
_cell.length_a   1.000
_cell.length_b   1.000
_cell.length_c   1.000
_cell.angle_alpha   90.00
_cell.angle_beta   90.00
_cell.angle_gamma   90.00
#
_symmetry.space_group_name_H-M   'P 1'
#
loop_
_entity.id
_entity.type
_entity.pdbx_description
1 polymer ?
#
loop_
_entity_poly.entity_id
_entity_poly.type
_entity_poly.pdbx_seq_one_letter_code
_entity_poly.pdbx_strand_id
1 'polypeptide(L)'
;MKKTNVKRTIQYNSKIQLLTQLFNKRKTELLAGYQGYHELKGFVDECEHWGIMDRGQEKALDEWIDFLNRWPFTGGTSKSALTPYQRNKAMGKQQFICTMCGRPADEVHHIISRSKGGLNTSDNLTVLCRECHEKIHKK
;
A
#
# COMPACT_ATOMS: atom_id res chain seq x y z
N MET A 1 -20.06 31.14 -11.89
CA MET A 1 -19.67 30.98 -10.47
C MET A 1 -18.73 29.79 -10.34
N LYS A 2 -17.45 30.03 -10.02
CA LYS A 2 -16.50 28.95 -9.70
C LYS A 2 -16.92 28.36 -8.35
N LYS A 3 -17.38 27.10 -8.30
CA LYS A 3 -17.65 26.41 -7.04
C LYS A 3 -16.33 26.35 -6.27
N THR A 4 -16.13 27.24 -5.32
CA THR A 4 -15.06 27.16 -4.33
C THR A 4 -15.29 25.91 -3.52
N ASN A 5 -14.61 24.85 -3.92
CA ASN A 5 -14.62 23.56 -3.23
C ASN A 5 -13.87 23.80 -1.91
N VAL A 6 -14.61 24.12 -0.85
CA VAL A 6 -14.08 24.18 0.52
C VAL A 6 -13.67 22.74 0.87
N LYS A 7 -12.46 22.37 0.49
CA LYS A 7 -11.95 21.01 0.62
C LYS A 7 -11.77 20.70 2.11
N ARG A 8 -12.45 19.65 2.56
CA ARG A 8 -12.19 18.62 3.60
C ARG A 8 -10.89 18.57 4.44
N THR A 9 -10.04 19.59 4.49
CA THR A 9 -8.73 19.57 5.19
C THR A 9 -8.85 19.16 6.67
N ILE A 10 -9.97 19.49 7.34
CA ILE A 10 -10.21 19.14 8.75
C ILE A 10 -10.38 17.63 8.99
N GLN A 11 -10.94 16.88 8.04
CA GLN A 11 -11.20 15.43 8.20
C GLN A 11 -9.93 14.57 8.04
N TYR A 12 -8.94 15.07 7.28
CA TYR A 12 -7.69 14.34 6.98
C TYR A 12 -6.72 14.34 8.16
N ASN A 13 -6.62 15.46 8.87
CA ASN A 13 -5.69 15.61 10.00
C ASN A 13 -5.94 14.58 11.11
N SER A 14 -7.19 14.22 11.39
CA SER A 14 -7.51 13.22 12.42
C SER A 14 -7.12 11.79 12.02
N LYS A 15 -7.25 11.43 10.74
CA LYS A 15 -6.79 10.12 10.23
C LYS A 15 -5.27 10.00 10.26
N ILE A 16 -4.54 11.06 9.89
CA ILE A 16 -3.07 11.08 9.96
C ILE A 16 -2.58 10.93 11.40
N GLN A 17 -3.22 11.65 12.34
CA GLN A 17 -2.95 11.51 13.77
C GLN A 17 -3.21 10.07 14.26
N LEU A 18 -4.34 9.47 13.86
CA LEU A 18 -4.66 8.09 14.21
C LEU A 18 -3.63 7.10 13.66
N LEU A 19 -3.25 7.22 12.38
CA LEU A 19 -2.22 6.39 11.76
C LEU A 19 -0.91 6.48 12.56
N THR A 20 -0.47 7.69 12.87
CA THR A 20 0.77 7.96 13.61
C THR A 20 0.74 7.35 15.01
N GLN A 21 -0.37 7.51 15.74
CA GLN A 21 -0.57 6.92 17.06
C GLN A 21 -0.51 5.38 17.01
N LEU A 22 -1.21 4.77 16.05
CA LEU A 22 -1.22 3.32 15.87
C LEU A 22 0.17 2.79 15.48
N PHE A 23 0.88 3.50 14.60
CA PHE A 23 2.23 3.12 14.17
C PHE A 23 3.19 3.11 15.35
N ASN A 24 3.19 4.18 16.15
CA ASN A 24 4.02 4.28 17.34
C ASN A 24 3.67 3.21 18.39
N LYS A 25 2.39 2.92 18.60
CA LYS A 25 1.92 1.86 19.51
C LYS A 25 2.46 0.48 19.12
N ARG A 26 2.60 0.19 17.83
CA ARG A 26 3.03 -1.12 17.30
C ARG A 26 4.50 -1.15 16.87
N LYS A 27 5.25 -0.06 17.04
CA LYS A 27 6.58 0.13 16.45
C LYS A 27 7.55 -1.02 16.72
N THR A 28 7.63 -1.49 17.97
CA THR A 28 8.53 -2.60 18.35
C THR A 28 8.14 -3.92 17.68
N GLU A 29 6.84 -4.23 17.64
CA GLU A 29 6.32 -5.45 17.01
C GLU A 29 6.54 -5.44 15.48
N LEU A 30 6.31 -4.28 14.86
CA LEU A 30 6.51 -4.10 13.42
C LEU A 30 8.00 -4.19 13.07
N LEU A 31 8.87 -3.55 13.85
CA LEU A 31 10.32 -3.59 13.60
C LEU A 31 10.87 -5.02 13.74
N ALA A 32 10.30 -5.82 14.64
CA ALA A 32 10.75 -7.19 14.90
C ALA A 32 10.31 -8.21 13.84
N GLY A 33 9.21 -7.97 13.11
CA GLY A 33 8.61 -9.02 12.28
C GLY A 33 7.81 -8.56 11.06
N TYR A 34 7.77 -7.27 10.76
CA TYR A 34 7.05 -6.75 9.60
C TYR A 34 7.99 -6.29 8.48
N GLN A 35 8.04 -7.07 7.40
CA GLN A 35 8.86 -6.78 6.22
C GLN A 35 8.57 -5.40 5.60
N GLY A 36 7.34 -4.87 5.74
CA GLY A 36 6.94 -3.56 5.23
C GLY A 36 7.16 -2.37 6.16
N TYR A 37 7.94 -2.52 7.25
CA TYR A 37 8.12 -1.46 8.26
C TYR A 37 8.59 -0.14 7.65
N HIS A 38 9.64 -0.17 6.83
CA HIS A 38 10.23 1.06 6.25
C HIS A 38 9.28 1.77 5.29
N GLU A 39 8.46 1.01 4.54
CA GLU A 39 7.46 1.59 3.66
C GLU A 39 6.32 2.24 4.45
N LEU A 40 5.83 1.57 5.49
CA LEU A 40 4.84 2.17 6.39
C LEU A 40 5.40 3.42 7.07
N LYS A 41 6.64 3.36 7.56
CA LYS A 41 7.31 4.53 8.12
C LYS A 41 7.40 5.67 7.10
N GLY A 42 7.86 5.39 5.88
CA GLY A 42 7.94 6.40 4.81
C GLY A 42 6.58 6.99 4.46
N PHE A 43 5.52 6.17 4.44
CA PHE A 43 4.16 6.65 4.23
C PHE A 43 3.66 7.53 5.39
N VAL A 44 3.93 7.16 6.65
CA VAL A 44 3.63 7.99 7.83
C VAL A 44 4.37 9.32 7.74
N ASP A 45 5.68 9.31 7.45
CA ASP A 45 6.51 10.50 7.29
C ASP A 45 5.97 11.41 6.14
N GLU A 46 5.58 10.82 5.00
CA GLU A 46 4.95 11.53 3.87
C GLU A 46 3.62 12.17 4.27
N CYS A 47 2.77 11.44 5.00
CA CYS A 47 1.48 11.93 5.50
C CYS A 47 1.64 13.10 6.47
N GLU A 48 2.61 13.03 7.39
CA GLU A 48 2.92 14.13 8.33
C GLU A 48 3.43 15.37 7.59
N HIS A 49 4.14 15.19 6.47
CA HIS A 49 4.71 16.30 5.71
C HIS A 49 3.68 17.03 4.82
N TRP A 50 2.73 16.33 4.17
CA TRP A 50 2.03 16.91 3.00
C TRP A 50 0.78 17.74 3.32
N GLY A 51 0.13 17.58 4.48
CA GLY A 51 -1.02 18.38 4.91
C GLY A 51 -2.28 18.38 4.00
N ILE A 52 -2.19 17.83 2.78
CA ILE A 52 -3.23 17.68 1.77
C ILE A 52 -2.96 16.38 0.99
N MET A 53 -3.99 15.54 0.87
CA MET A 53 -3.91 14.23 0.18
C MET A 53 -4.94 14.13 -0.95
N ASP A 54 -4.62 13.39 -2.01
CA ASP A 54 -5.58 12.99 -3.04
C ASP A 54 -6.43 11.77 -2.60
N ARG A 55 -7.46 11.41 -3.39
CA ARG A 55 -8.36 10.28 -3.05
C ARG A 55 -7.66 8.92 -3.01
N GLY A 56 -6.61 8.73 -3.81
CA GLY A 56 -5.81 7.51 -3.82
C GLY A 56 -4.96 7.39 -2.56
N GLN A 57 -4.37 8.50 -2.13
CA GLN A 57 -3.65 8.60 -0.87
C GLN A 57 -4.59 8.44 0.35
N GLU A 58 -5.79 9.01 0.34
CA GLU A 58 -6.81 8.80 1.40
C GLU A 58 -7.16 7.31 1.55
N LYS A 59 -7.33 6.60 0.43
CA LYS A 59 -7.61 5.16 0.46
C LYS A 59 -6.42 4.36 1.02
N ALA A 60 -5.19 4.73 0.67
CA ALA A 60 -4.00 4.11 1.23
C ALA A 60 -3.89 4.33 2.75
N LEU A 61 -4.23 5.54 3.22
CA LEU A 61 -4.30 5.86 4.65
C LEU A 61 -5.30 4.98 5.39
N ASP A 62 -6.51 4.85 4.86
CA ASP A 62 -7.56 3.98 5.45
C ASP A 62 -7.10 2.52 5.50
N GLU A 63 -6.47 2.01 4.44
CA GLU A 63 -5.93 0.65 4.41
C GLU A 63 -4.83 0.42 5.46
N TRP A 64 -3.95 1.40 5.68
CA TRP A 64 -2.90 1.33 6.70
C TRP A 64 -3.44 1.43 8.13
N ILE A 65 -4.44 2.28 8.36
CA ILE A 65 -5.15 2.34 9.65
C ILE A 65 -5.81 0.98 9.93
N ASP A 66 -6.54 0.42 8.96
CA ASP A 66 -7.16 -0.89 9.08
C ASP A 66 -6.14 -2.01 9.30
N PHE A 67 -4.96 -1.92 8.67
CA PHE A 67 -3.84 -2.84 8.89
C PHE A 67 -3.38 -2.81 10.35
N LEU A 68 -3.07 -1.62 10.88
CA LEU A 68 -2.55 -1.47 12.24
C LEU A 68 -3.58 -1.83 13.32
N ASN A 69 -4.85 -1.55 13.07
CA ASN A 69 -5.93 -1.95 13.98
C ASN A 69 -6.09 -3.48 14.06
N ARG A 70 -5.79 -4.20 12.98
CA ARG A 70 -5.85 -5.67 12.92
C ARG A 70 -4.57 -6.36 13.37
N TRP A 71 -3.53 -5.59 13.71
CA TRP A 71 -2.25 -6.14 14.13
C TRP A 71 -2.28 -6.53 15.63
N PRO A 72 -1.73 -7.70 16.02
CA PRO A 72 -1.12 -8.73 15.17
C PRO A 72 -2.19 -9.58 14.46
N PHE A 73 -1.90 -10.04 13.24
CA PHE A 73 -2.89 -10.72 12.41
C PHE A 73 -3.39 -12.04 13.04
N THR A 74 -4.67 -12.08 13.39
CA THR A 74 -5.39 -13.32 13.69
C THR A 74 -6.47 -13.53 12.62
N GLY A 75 -6.08 -13.97 11.43
CA GLY A 75 -7.00 -14.27 10.32
C GLY A 75 -6.80 -13.45 9.04
N GLY A 76 -7.24 -14.01 7.90
CA GLY A 76 -7.01 -13.48 6.56
C GLY A 76 -7.86 -12.25 6.21
N THR A 77 -7.28 -11.28 5.52
CA THR A 77 -7.98 -10.05 5.09
C THR A 77 -8.44 -10.18 3.63
N SER A 78 -9.75 -10.04 3.39
CA SER A 78 -10.44 -10.47 2.16
C SER A 78 -10.36 -9.53 0.94
N LYS A 79 -9.53 -8.47 0.94
CA LYS A 79 -9.40 -7.59 -0.23
C LYS A 79 -8.04 -7.79 -0.90
N SER A 80 -8.05 -8.39 -2.09
CA SER A 80 -6.88 -8.61 -2.95
C SER A 80 -6.58 -7.44 -3.89
N ALA A 81 -7.49 -6.47 -4.01
CA ALA A 81 -7.35 -5.36 -4.94
C ALA A 81 -6.36 -4.30 -4.41
N LEU A 82 -5.35 -3.98 -5.22
CA LEU A 82 -4.47 -2.82 -5.01
C LEU A 82 -5.21 -1.51 -5.24
N THR A 83 -4.83 -0.45 -4.51
CA THR A 83 -5.23 0.91 -4.87
C THR A 83 -4.50 1.40 -6.13
N PRO A 84 -5.03 2.41 -6.85
CA PRO A 84 -4.30 3.04 -7.96
C PRO A 84 -2.92 3.57 -7.55
N TYR A 85 -2.78 4.13 -6.34
CA TYR A 85 -1.50 4.59 -5.81
C TYR A 85 -0.51 3.42 -5.64
N GLN A 86 -0.92 2.33 -4.97
CA GLN A 86 -0.09 1.14 -4.77
C GLN A 86 0.34 0.53 -6.10
N ARG A 87 -0.60 0.41 -7.06
CA ARG A 87 -0.32 -0.08 -8.41
C ARG A 87 0.72 0.80 -9.10
N ASN A 88 0.49 2.12 -9.15
CA ASN A 88 1.38 3.04 -9.86
C ASN A 88 2.76 3.14 -9.19
N LYS A 89 2.82 3.06 -7.85
CA LYS A 89 4.08 3.03 -7.10
C LYS A 89 4.89 1.78 -7.43
N ALA A 90 4.26 0.60 -7.47
CA ALA A 90 4.93 -0.64 -7.87
C ALA A 90 5.41 -0.60 -9.33
N MET A 91 4.57 -0.13 -10.25
CA MET A 91 4.91 0.05 -11.68
C MET A 91 6.08 1.02 -11.87
N GLY A 92 6.03 2.18 -11.23
CA GLY A 92 7.10 3.18 -11.30
C GLY A 92 8.43 2.69 -10.71
N LYS A 93 8.40 2.02 -9.55
CA LYS A 93 9.59 1.42 -8.90
C LYS A 93 10.34 0.46 -9.84
N GLN A 94 9.60 -0.25 -10.68
CA GLN A 94 10.14 -1.26 -11.61
C GLN A 94 10.17 -0.75 -13.06
N GLN A 95 10.11 0.56 -13.26
CA GLN A 95 10.20 1.23 -14.56
C GLN A 95 9.23 0.70 -15.62
N PHE A 96 8.08 0.17 -15.20
CA PHE A 96 7.11 -0.49 -16.08
C PHE A 96 7.68 -1.67 -16.87
N ILE A 97 8.75 -2.31 -16.36
CA ILE A 97 9.40 -3.47 -16.96
C ILE A 97 9.12 -4.72 -16.15
N CYS A 98 8.68 -5.78 -16.84
CA CYS A 98 8.43 -7.10 -16.29
C CYS A 98 9.71 -7.65 -15.66
N THR A 99 9.67 -7.92 -14.36
CA THR A 99 10.84 -8.43 -13.60
C THR A 99 11.25 -9.84 -14.01
N MET A 100 10.37 -10.59 -14.66
CA MET A 100 10.62 -11.97 -15.10
C MET A 100 11.25 -12.07 -16.49
N CYS A 101 10.89 -11.18 -17.43
CA CYS A 101 11.33 -11.30 -18.83
C CYS A 101 11.80 -10.01 -19.50
N GLY A 102 11.79 -8.87 -18.81
CA GLY A 102 12.28 -7.59 -19.36
C GLY A 102 11.36 -6.90 -20.38
N ARG A 103 10.21 -7.49 -20.73
CA ARG A 103 9.18 -6.84 -21.57
C ARG A 103 8.36 -5.81 -20.79
N PRO A 104 7.61 -4.90 -21.45
CA PRO A 104 6.68 -4.01 -20.76
C PRO A 104 5.75 -4.77 -19.81
N ALA A 105 5.57 -4.25 -18.60
CA ALA A 105 4.67 -4.80 -17.60
C ALA A 105 3.29 -4.14 -17.66
N ASP A 106 2.26 -4.94 -17.39
CA ASP A 106 0.85 -4.52 -17.42
C ASP A 106 0.16 -4.76 -16.07
N GLU A 107 0.65 -5.73 -15.30
CA GLU A 107 0.01 -6.25 -14.10
C GLU A 107 0.95 -6.23 -12.91
N VAL A 108 0.38 -6.04 -11.72
CA VAL A 108 1.12 -6.10 -10.45
C VAL A 108 0.70 -7.37 -9.73
N HIS A 109 1.68 -8.14 -9.30
CA HIS A 109 1.54 -9.44 -8.67
C HIS A 109 2.08 -9.41 -7.23
N HIS A 110 1.38 -10.08 -6.32
CA HIS A 110 1.87 -10.30 -4.96
C HIS A 110 2.85 -11.47 -4.90
N ILE A 111 4.10 -11.24 -4.46
CA ILE A 111 5.13 -12.29 -4.29
C ILE A 111 4.66 -13.33 -3.28
N ILE A 112 4.26 -12.88 -2.08
CA ILE A 112 3.50 -13.67 -1.12
C ILE A 112 2.02 -13.39 -1.37
N SER A 113 1.25 -14.42 -1.69
CA SER A 113 -0.18 -14.26 -1.95
C SER A 113 -0.91 -13.71 -0.72
N ARG A 114 -2.01 -12.99 -0.95
CA ARG A 114 -2.88 -12.47 0.13
C ARG A 114 -3.40 -13.59 1.03
N SER A 115 -3.71 -14.76 0.47
CA SER A 115 -4.15 -15.95 1.22
C SER A 115 -3.07 -16.51 2.15
N LYS A 116 -1.80 -16.21 1.91
CA LYS A 116 -0.65 -16.56 2.76
C LYS A 116 -0.17 -15.39 3.62
N GLY A 117 -0.97 -14.34 3.76
CA GLY A 117 -0.64 -13.17 4.59
C GLY A 117 0.19 -12.08 3.88
N GLY A 118 0.41 -12.19 2.57
CA GLY A 118 1.09 -11.14 1.83
C GLY A 118 0.32 -9.82 1.83
N LEU A 119 1.04 -8.70 1.84
CA LEU A 119 0.48 -7.35 1.90
C LEU A 119 0.68 -6.58 0.60
N ASN A 120 0.05 -5.42 0.49
CA ASN A 120 0.19 -4.52 -0.66
C ASN A 120 1.46 -3.65 -0.56
N THR A 121 2.50 -4.14 0.12
CA THR A 121 3.77 -3.45 0.27
C THR A 121 4.56 -3.54 -1.04
N SER A 122 5.23 -2.46 -1.40
CA SER A 122 6.14 -2.37 -2.55
C SER A 122 7.21 -3.46 -2.62
N ASP A 123 7.56 -4.10 -1.49
CA ASP A 123 8.50 -5.22 -1.45
C ASP A 123 7.83 -6.58 -1.64
N ASN A 124 6.52 -6.66 -1.40
CA ASN A 124 5.71 -7.83 -1.71
C ASN A 124 5.02 -7.72 -3.08
N LEU A 125 5.27 -6.65 -3.83
CA LEU A 125 4.70 -6.43 -5.15
C LEU A 125 5.79 -6.48 -6.23
N THR A 126 5.52 -7.27 -7.26
CA THR A 126 6.33 -7.34 -8.48
C THR A 126 5.47 -7.02 -9.68
N VAL A 127 6.06 -6.49 -10.76
CA VAL A 127 5.35 -6.13 -11.98
C VAL A 127 5.70 -7.09 -13.07
N LEU A 128 4.67 -7.54 -13.79
CA LEU A 128 4.78 -8.61 -14.77
C LEU A 128 4.03 -8.21 -16.04
N CYS A 129 4.52 -8.70 -17.18
CA CYS A 129 3.71 -8.75 -18.38
C CYS A 129 2.64 -9.85 -18.22
N ARG A 130 1.52 -9.70 -18.93
CA ARG A 130 0.39 -10.63 -18.83
C ARG A 130 0.80 -12.10 -18.99
N GLU A 131 1.66 -12.42 -19.96
CA GLU A 131 2.13 -13.80 -20.18
C GLU A 131 2.90 -14.36 -18.98
N CYS A 132 3.77 -13.57 -18.35
CA CYS A 132 4.52 -13.99 -17.17
C CYS A 132 3.61 -14.13 -15.95
N HIS A 133 2.63 -13.23 -15.81
CA HIS A 133 1.67 -13.30 -14.73
C HIS A 133 0.79 -14.56 -14.84
N GLU A 134 0.27 -14.88 -16.03
CA GLU A 134 -0.47 -16.11 -16.28
C GLU A 134 0.38 -17.37 -16.01
N LYS A 135 1.67 -17.37 -16.38
CA LYS A 135 2.59 -18.49 -16.11
C LYS A 135 2.74 -18.80 -14.62
N ILE A 136 2.70 -17.80 -13.74
CA ILE A 136 2.81 -18.00 -12.29
C ILE A 136 1.52 -18.59 -11.69
N HIS A 137 0.36 -18.31 -12.30
CA HIS A 137 -0.93 -18.85 -11.84
C HIS A 137 -1.33 -20.17 -12.51
N LYS A 138 -0.71 -20.54 -13.64
CA LYS A 138 -0.89 -21.86 -14.27
C LYS A 138 -0.25 -22.93 -13.38
N LYS A 139 -1.09 -23.82 -12.85
CA LYS A 139 -0.67 -25.04 -12.16
C LYS A 139 -0.28 -26.11 -13.16
#